data_AF-A0A352KLH5-F1
#
_entry.id   AF-A0A352KLH5-F1
#
_cell.length_a   1.000
_cell.length_b   1.000
_cell.length_c   1.000
_cell.angle_alpha   90.00
_cell.angle_beta   90.00
_cell.angle_gamma   90.00
#
_symmetry.space_group_name_H-M   'P 1'
#
loop_
_entity.id
_entity.type
_entity.pdbx_description
1 polymer ?
#
loop_
_entity_poly.entity_id
_entity_poly.type
_entity_poly.pdbx_seq_one_letter_code
_entity_poly.pdbx_strand_id
1 'polypeptide(L)'
;YIVEVAGISSTLEPGAANLGSRPTIDAGGMTLEVHLLDAEGDFYGQRVEVFFKQKIRDEERFDNLETLTAAIQRDVEFARDYFHHQIKPV
;
A
#
# COMPACT_ATOMS: atom_id res chain seq x y z
N TYR A 1 -3.62 0.19 4.16
CA TYR A 1 -4.77 -0.25 3.34
C TYR A 1 -4.30 -1.33 2.38
N ILE A 2 -5.16 -2.30 2.07
CA ILE A 2 -4.98 -3.23 0.96
C ILE A 2 -5.58 -2.55 -0.28
N VAL A 3 -4.82 -2.53 -1.38
CA VAL A 3 -5.19 -1.85 -2.62
C VAL A 3 -4.88 -2.72 -3.83
N GLU A 4 -5.54 -2.42 -4.95
CA GLU A 4 -5.11 -2.84 -6.29
C GLU A 4 -4.74 -1.60 -7.10
N VAL A 5 -3.78 -1.74 -8.03
CA VAL A 5 -3.27 -0.63 -8.85
C VAL A 5 -3.38 -0.98 -10.33
N ALA A 6 -3.99 -0.11 -11.12
CA ALA A 6 -3.99 -0.19 -12.58
C ALA A 6 -2.93 0.76 -13.18
N GLY A 7 -2.45 0.43 -14.38
CA GLY A 7 -1.54 1.28 -15.15
C GLY A 7 -0.05 0.94 -15.01
N ILE A 8 0.27 -0.12 -14.25
CA ILE A 8 1.63 -0.65 -14.09
C ILE A 8 1.93 -1.78 -15.10
N SER A 9 0.98 -2.71 -15.25
CA SER A 9 1.05 -3.83 -16.18
C SER A 9 -0.28 -3.99 -16.93
N SER A 10 -0.47 -5.10 -17.65
CA SER A 10 -1.75 -5.45 -18.27
C SER A 10 -2.81 -5.93 -17.27
N THR A 11 -2.44 -6.13 -16.01
CA THR A 11 -3.33 -6.60 -14.93
C THR A 11 -3.38 -5.59 -13.78
N LEU A 12 -4.29 -5.84 -12.84
CA LEU A 12 -4.31 -5.11 -11.57
C LEU A 12 -3.22 -5.65 -10.66
N GLU A 13 -2.34 -4.77 -10.19
CA GLU A 13 -1.24 -5.14 -9.31
C GLU A 13 -1.65 -4.98 -7.85
N PRO A 14 -1.47 -6.02 -7.00
CA PRO A 14 -1.79 -5.93 -5.59
C PRO A 14 -0.80 -5.03 -4.86
N GLY A 15 -1.27 -4.35 -3.80
CA GLY A 15 -0.43 -3.44 -3.02
C GLY A 15 -0.90 -3.23 -1.59
N ALA A 16 0.02 -2.73 -0.77
CA ALA A 16 -0.27 -2.15 0.54
C ALA A 16 -0.03 -0.63 0.47
N ALA A 17 -1.00 0.16 0.95
CA ALA A 17 -0.96 1.61 0.87
C ALA A 17 -1.03 2.29 2.24
N ASN A 18 -0.21 3.33 2.41
CA ASN A 18 -0.33 4.30 3.48
C ASN A 18 -1.03 5.56 2.94
N LEU A 19 -2.02 6.06 3.67
CA LEU A 19 -2.69 7.33 3.37
C LEU A 19 -2.48 8.25 4.57
N GLY A 20 -1.47 9.10 4.49
CA GLY A 20 -0.89 9.86 5.59
C GLY A 20 -1.12 11.37 5.49
N SER A 21 -1.34 12.06 6.62
CA SER A 21 -1.31 13.53 6.64
C SER A 21 0.13 14.08 6.71
N ARG A 22 0.44 15.17 5.98
CA ARG A 22 1.71 15.92 6.16
C ARG A 22 1.46 17.22 6.94
N PRO A 23 1.56 17.21 8.28
CA PRO A 23 1.28 18.40 9.07
C PRO A 23 2.36 19.49 8.96
N THR A 24 3.57 19.14 8.52
CA THR A 24 4.75 20.03 8.53
C THR A 24 5.05 20.73 7.20
N ILE A 25 4.24 20.55 6.16
CA ILE A 25 4.32 21.31 4.90
C ILE A 25 3.08 22.18 4.80
N ASP A 26 3.28 23.45 4.42
CA ASP A 26 2.43 24.65 4.54
C ASP A 26 0.98 24.59 3.97
N ALA A 27 0.46 23.41 3.63
CA ALA A 27 -0.88 23.24 3.03
C ALA A 27 -1.65 21.98 3.48
N GLY A 28 -1.23 21.24 4.52
CA GLY A 28 -2.08 20.22 5.15
C GLY A 28 -2.60 19.10 4.23
N GLY A 29 -1.80 18.69 3.25
CA GLY A 29 -2.19 17.69 2.26
C GLY A 29 -2.12 16.24 2.77
N MET A 30 -2.94 15.38 2.18
CA MET A 30 -2.86 13.92 2.32
C MET A 30 -1.88 13.36 1.28
N THR A 31 -1.04 12.41 1.68
CA THR A 31 -0.15 11.65 0.79
C THR A 31 -0.64 10.21 0.72
N LEU A 32 -0.78 9.68 -0.49
CA LEU A 32 -1.02 8.26 -0.73
C LEU A 32 0.28 7.63 -1.23
N GLU A 33 0.82 6.69 -0.47
CA GLU A 33 2.02 5.93 -0.81
C GLU A 33 1.64 4.46 -0.96
N VAL A 34 2.01 3.84 -2.08
CA VAL A 34 1.68 2.44 -2.36
C VAL A 34 2.95 1.64 -2.52
N HIS A 35 3.05 0.53 -1.80
CA HIS A 35 4.01 -0.53 -2.02
C HIS A 35 3.33 -1.65 -2.81
N LEU A 36 3.69 -1.80 -4.08
CA LEU A 36 3.24 -2.92 -4.91
C LEU A 36 3.87 -4.22 -4.39
N LEU A 37 3.08 -5.29 -4.33
CA LEU A 37 3.56 -6.60 -3.88
C LEU A 37 4.23 -7.32 -5.06
N ASP A 38 5.41 -7.89 -4.83
CA ASP A 38 6.16 -8.69 -5.81
C ASP A 38 6.48 -7.99 -7.14
N ALA A 39 6.39 -6.66 -7.17
CA ALA A 39 6.75 -5.86 -8.34
C ALA A 39 8.11 -5.19 -8.13
N GLU A 40 8.93 -5.20 -9.18
CA GLU A 40 10.21 -4.50 -9.23
C GLU A 40 10.25 -3.57 -10.44
N GLY A 41 10.85 -2.40 -10.28
CA GLY A 41 11.01 -1.43 -11.37
C GLY A 41 10.87 0.02 -10.92
N ASP A 42 10.98 0.92 -11.89
CA ASP A 42 10.75 2.34 -11.74
C ASP A 42 9.43 2.73 -12.42
N PHE A 43 8.52 3.32 -11.63
CA PHE A 43 7.19 3.75 -12.07
C PHE A 43 7.04 5.28 -12.11
N TYR A 44 8.13 6.05 -11.99
CA TYR A 44 8.08 7.51 -12.09
C TYR A 44 7.50 7.96 -13.44
N GLY A 45 6.65 8.97 -13.39
CA GLY A 45 5.98 9.53 -14.57
C GLY A 45 4.81 8.71 -15.10
N GLN A 46 4.56 7.51 -14.57
CA GLN A 46 3.41 6.70 -14.96
C GLN A 46 2.13 7.21 -14.27
N ARG A 47 1.02 7.19 -15.01
CA ARG A 47 -0.30 7.47 -14.45
C ARG A 47 -0.92 6.17 -13.98
N VAL A 48 -1.28 6.11 -12.71
CA VAL A 48 -1.90 4.95 -12.08
C VAL A 48 -3.27 5.28 -11.50
N GLU A 49 -4.08 4.25 -11.34
CA GLU A 49 -5.33 4.31 -10.59
C GLU A 49 -5.26 3.34 -9.42
N VAL A 50 -5.65 3.80 -8.23
CA VAL A 50 -5.56 3.00 -6.99
C VAL A 50 -6.97 2.70 -6.48
N PHE A 51 -7.25 1.41 -6.31
CA PHE A 51 -8.54 0.89 -5.83
C PHE A 51 -8.38 0.39 -4.40
N PHE A 52 -8.97 1.09 -3.43
CA PHE A 52 -8.99 0.65 -2.04
C PHE A 52 -9.90 -0.57 -1.86
N LYS A 53 -9.37 -1.64 -1.26
CA LYS A 53 -10.11 -2.87 -1.00
C LYS A 53 -10.48 -3.04 0.46
N GLN A 54 -9.51 -2.85 1.35
CA GLN A 54 -9.71 -3.03 2.78
C GLN A 54 -8.77 -2.14 3.60
N LYS A 55 -9.26 -1.60 4.71
CA LYS A 55 -8.42 -0.91 5.69
C LYS A 55 -7.69 -1.94 6.57
N ILE A 56 -6.39 -1.76 6.75
CA ILE A 56 -5.57 -2.64 7.60
C ILE A 56 -5.63 -2.14 9.05
N ARG A 57 -5.27 -0.86 9.25
CA ARG A 57 -5.22 -0.18 10.55
C ARG A 57 -5.28 1.34 10.36
N ASP A 58 -5.47 2.06 11.46
CA ASP A 58 -5.30 3.52 11.53
C ASP A 58 -3.82 3.93 11.47
N GLU A 59 -3.54 5.22 11.28
CA GLU A 59 -2.18 5.75 11.43
C GLU A 59 -1.69 5.56 12.88
N GLU A 60 -0.46 5.06 13.02
CA GLU A 60 0.18 4.83 14.31
C GLU A 60 1.52 5.54 14.35
N ARG A 61 1.89 6.03 15.53
CA ARG A 61 3.24 6.52 15.81
C ARG A 61 4.09 5.35 16.28
N PHE A 62 5.31 5.29 15.76
CA PHE A 62 6.29 4.27 16.14
C PHE A 62 7.45 4.93 16.85
N ASP A 63 7.89 4.33 17.94
CA ASP A 63 8.95 4.89 18.79
C ASP A 63 10.34 4.76 18.15
N ASN A 64 10.50 3.85 17.18
CA ASN A 64 11.76 3.62 16.50
C ASN A 64 11.56 2.97 15.11
N LEU A 65 12.65 2.90 14.34
CA LEU A 65 12.65 2.34 13.00
C LEU A 65 12.30 0.84 12.98
N GLU A 66 12.71 0.08 14.00
CA GLU A 66 12.46 -1.37 14.09
C GLU A 66 10.96 -1.66 14.20
N THR A 67 10.27 -0.99 15.11
CA THR A 67 8.82 -1.11 15.31
C THR A 67 8.02 -0.67 14.08
N LEU A 68 8.45 0.42 13.41
CA LEU A 68 7.88 0.84 12.13
C LEU A 68 8.06 -0.23 11.05
N THR A 69 9.27 -0.77 10.92
CA THR A 69 9.60 -1.78 9.90
C THR A 69 8.78 -3.05 10.11
N ALA A 70 8.70 -3.52 11.36
CA ALA A 70 7.90 -4.70 11.71
C ALA A 70 6.39 -4.49 11.44
N ALA A 71 5.88 -3.27 11.64
CA ALA A 71 4.50 -2.95 11.29
C ALA A 71 4.26 -2.95 9.78
N ILE A 72 5.17 -2.37 8.99
CA ILE A 72 5.09 -2.38 7.53
C ILE A 72 5.14 -3.82 7.00
N GLN A 73 6.04 -4.67 7.51
CA GLN A 73 6.13 -6.07 7.11
C GLN A 73 4.81 -6.82 7.37
N ARG A 74 4.22 -6.61 8.54
CA ARG A 74 2.91 -7.19 8.88
C ARG A 74 1.79 -6.70 7.97
N ASP A 75 1.79 -5.40 7.65
CA ASP A 75 0.80 -4.83 6.73
C ASP A 75 0.93 -5.45 5.32
N VAL A 76 2.16 -5.71 4.86
CA VAL A 76 2.44 -6.41 3.60
C VAL A 76 1.98 -7.86 3.65
N GLU A 77 2.27 -8.59 4.72
CA GLU A 77 1.82 -9.97 4.92
C GLU A 77 0.28 -10.07 4.90
N PHE A 78 -0.42 -9.17 5.62
CA PHE A 78 -1.88 -9.11 5.59
C PHE A 78 -2.43 -8.88 4.17
N ALA A 79 -1.79 -8.02 3.38
CA ALA A 79 -2.18 -7.79 2.00
C ALA A 79 -1.97 -9.04 1.14
N ARG A 80 -0.85 -9.75 1.31
CA ARG A 80 -0.59 -11.03 0.61
C ARG A 80 -1.65 -12.07 0.96
N ASP A 81 -1.94 -12.25 2.24
CA ASP A 81 -2.96 -13.19 2.70
C ASP A 81 -4.32 -12.85 2.10
N TYR A 82 -4.71 -11.58 2.06
CA TYR A 82 -5.97 -11.17 1.44
C TYR A 82 -6.08 -11.62 -0.02
N PHE A 83 -5.03 -11.43 -0.82
CA PHE A 83 -5.04 -11.81 -2.24
C PHE A 83 -4.89 -13.33 -2.46
N HIS A 84 -4.18 -14.04 -1.58
CA HIS A 84 -4.12 -15.51 -1.60
C HIS A 84 -5.50 -16.15 -1.36
N HIS A 85 -6.30 -15.63 -0.42
CA HIS A 85 -7.62 -16.17 -0.10
C HIS A 85 -8.72 -15.81 -1.12
N GLN A 86 -8.47 -14.82 -1.99
CA GLN A 86 -9.39 -14.44 -3.08
C GLN A 86 -9.27 -15.38 -4.30
N ILE A 87 -8.17 -16.14 -4.42
CA ILE A 87 -8.06 -17.21 -5.41
C ILE A 87 -8.88 -18.40 -4.91
N LYS A 88 -10.18 -18.40 -5.22
CA LYS A 88 -10.94 -19.66 -5.22
C LYS A 88 -10.34 -20.55 -6.31
N PRO A 89 -9.94 -21.80 -6.01
CA PRO A 89 -9.67 -22.76 -7.07
C PRO A 89 -10.96 -22.93 -7.89
N VAL A 90 -10.82 -22.79 -9.20
CA VAL A 90 -11.84 -23.20 -10.18
C VAL A 90 -12.01 -24.71 -10.12
#